data_AF-A0A813JIY5-F1
#
_entry.id   AF-A0A813JIY5-F1
#
_cell.length_a   1.000
_cell.length_b   1.000
_cell.length_c   1.000
_cell.angle_alpha   90.00
_cell.angle_beta   90.00
_cell.angle_gamma   90.00
#
_symmetry.space_group_name_H-M   'P 1'
#
loop_
_entity.id
_entity.type
_entity.pdbx_description
1 polymer ?
#
loop_
_entity_poly.entity_id
_entity_poly.type
_entity_poly.pdbx_seq_one_letter_code
_entity_poly.pdbx_strand_id
1 'polypeptide(L)'
;DRGFGHMVRLEERPSASPLALKSPVSQQRALVQLTECPQDELLLLLRELKVQRWERCVATNWHPVLNRFDDLLAAFADPQRRTQPNAPSEALVCEVLRVLHEVVFLHQELKGAVDRLRDLLECSELPVLLGALRCLAACPPSRHLQSGPRAFAVERRLQVLSCAGVPCVLGTASFQQACCASEGFDHDFVFEPPYDAAAPAGPSVFKVPISEASTAPEVLLEQLQAAHDMTPALAPALLLQLRLWCRARSLEGRREVVAISLLAICNGVKHVGPGVLQQHLQKRPGLLSELRDLLQSLQAVGPDASVAALRATGAILDSRFGQSRSEASQLSQMLGLSVPHGILACALRGLLSHNPTPSQLEEHNKVLLAALDLFQITTVSNHQTTAQLGHAGMILAMLELMQNTDVHSLPAVSAMLRCLELAAEVSGTAALVLFREFNGLQAFSLRLQREVDLLMALDFRGD
;
A
#
# COMPACT_ATOMS: atom_id res chain seq x y z
N ASP A 1 -21.48 -26.54 39.99
CA ASP A 1 -22.65 -26.70 39.10
C ASP A 1 -23.43 -25.43 38.89
N ARG A 2 -23.24 -24.88 37.68
CA ARG A 2 -24.15 -24.06 36.84
C ARG A 2 -23.34 -22.91 36.22
N GLY A 3 -22.65 -23.28 35.14
CA GLY A 3 -21.94 -22.36 34.25
C GLY A 3 -22.93 -21.59 33.38
N PHE A 4 -22.65 -20.30 33.23
CA PHE A 4 -23.23 -19.42 32.23
C PHE A 4 -22.67 -19.81 30.85
N GLY A 5 -23.45 -20.54 30.06
CA GLY A 5 -23.27 -20.67 28.63
C GLY A 5 -24.15 -19.65 27.92
N HIS A 6 -23.66 -18.42 27.71
CA HIS A 6 -24.30 -17.50 26.78
C HIS A 6 -24.00 -17.97 25.36
N MET A 7 -24.91 -18.79 24.83
CA MET A 7 -24.99 -19.17 23.43
C MET A 7 -25.28 -17.89 22.63
N VAL A 8 -24.29 -17.37 21.92
CA VAL A 8 -24.49 -16.32 20.92
C VAL A 8 -25.28 -16.95 19.79
N ARG A 9 -26.57 -16.63 19.69
CA ARG A 9 -27.40 -16.95 18.52
C ARG A 9 -26.83 -16.18 17.33
N LEU A 10 -26.28 -16.91 16.36
CA LEU A 10 -26.05 -16.42 15.01
C LEU A 10 -27.43 -16.10 14.41
N GLU A 11 -27.84 -14.84 14.45
CA GLU A 11 -29.03 -14.39 13.73
C GLU A 11 -28.77 -14.48 12.23
N GLU A 12 -29.65 -15.23 11.55
CA GLU A 12 -29.68 -15.32 10.09
C GLU A 12 -29.93 -13.92 9.50
N ARG A 13 -28.90 -13.31 8.91
CA ARG A 13 -29.06 -12.06 8.16
C ARG A 13 -29.98 -12.32 6.96
N PRO A 14 -30.93 -11.42 6.66
CA PRO A 14 -31.81 -11.56 5.51
C PRO A 14 -31.00 -11.59 4.22
N SER A 15 -31.28 -12.58 3.39
CA SER A 15 -30.70 -12.77 2.06
C SER A 15 -30.82 -11.49 1.22
N ALA A 16 -29.69 -10.85 0.95
CA ALA A 16 -29.64 -9.69 0.05
C ALA A 16 -30.13 -10.10 -1.35
N SER A 17 -31.03 -9.31 -1.92
CA SER A 17 -31.53 -9.46 -3.29
C SER A 17 -30.38 -9.56 -4.28
N PRO A 18 -30.47 -10.43 -5.31
CA PRO A 18 -29.44 -10.56 -6.31
C PRO A 18 -29.37 -9.26 -7.11
N LEU A 19 -28.35 -8.45 -6.85
CA LEU A 19 -27.93 -7.39 -7.76
C LEU A 19 -27.86 -7.98 -9.16
N ALA A 20 -28.50 -7.33 -10.14
CA ALA A 20 -28.44 -7.72 -11.54
C ALA A 20 -26.98 -7.67 -12.01
N LEU A 21 -26.26 -8.78 -11.83
CA LEU A 21 -24.91 -8.98 -12.30
C LEU A 21 -24.99 -8.98 -13.82
N LYS A 22 -24.40 -7.95 -14.46
CA LYS A 22 -24.02 -8.00 -15.87
C LYS A 22 -23.39 -9.37 -16.13
N SER A 23 -23.83 -10.06 -17.18
CA SER A 23 -23.31 -11.38 -17.53
C SER A 23 -21.77 -11.36 -17.54
N PRO A 24 -21.12 -12.35 -16.93
CA PRO A 24 -19.66 -12.35 -16.84
C PRO A 24 -19.07 -12.38 -18.26
N VAL A 25 -18.40 -11.29 -18.65
CA VAL A 25 -17.56 -11.29 -19.86
C VAL A 25 -16.45 -12.30 -19.63
N SER A 26 -16.18 -13.17 -20.60
CA SER A 26 -15.07 -14.12 -20.48
C SER A 26 -13.77 -13.34 -20.25
N GLN A 27 -12.99 -13.74 -19.24
CA GLN A 27 -11.75 -13.06 -18.84
C GLN A 27 -10.82 -12.85 -20.05
N GLN A 28 -10.71 -13.86 -20.91
CA GLN A 28 -9.90 -13.78 -22.13
C GLN A 28 -10.37 -12.65 -23.07
N ARG A 29 -11.68 -12.47 -23.26
CA ARG A 29 -12.21 -11.40 -24.12
C ARG A 29 -11.90 -10.03 -23.55
N ALA A 30 -11.99 -9.87 -22.23
CA ALA A 30 -11.67 -8.59 -21.59
C ALA A 30 -10.15 -8.28 -21.61
N LEU A 31 -9.24 -9.28 -21.56
CA LEU A 31 -7.80 -9.04 -21.78
C LEU A 31 -7.49 -8.65 -23.23
N VAL A 32 -8.14 -9.29 -24.20
CA VAL A 32 -8.03 -8.91 -25.62
C VAL A 32 -8.50 -7.46 -25.81
N GLN A 33 -9.63 -7.09 -25.21
CA GLN A 33 -10.11 -5.70 -25.22
C GLN A 33 -9.10 -4.73 -24.60
N LEU A 34 -8.52 -5.04 -23.44
CA LEU A 34 -7.48 -4.20 -22.82
C LEU A 34 -6.21 -4.10 -23.68
N THR A 35 -5.92 -5.10 -24.50
CA THR A 35 -4.74 -5.11 -25.38
C THR A 35 -4.98 -4.28 -26.65
N GLU A 36 -6.18 -4.40 -27.24
CA GLU A 36 -6.48 -3.88 -28.58
C GLU A 36 -7.24 -2.54 -28.58
N CYS A 37 -7.89 -2.15 -27.47
CA CYS A 37 -8.70 -0.93 -27.46
C CYS A 37 -7.86 0.32 -27.75
N PRO A 38 -8.42 1.37 -28.37
CA PRO A 38 -7.74 2.67 -28.49
C PRO A 38 -7.33 3.24 -27.12
N GLN A 39 -6.30 4.09 -27.09
CA GLN A 39 -5.82 4.71 -25.85
C GLN A 39 -6.89 5.59 -25.18
N ASP A 40 -7.71 6.26 -25.98
CA ASP A 40 -8.77 7.17 -25.51
C ASP A 40 -9.88 6.42 -24.76
N GLU A 41 -10.14 5.16 -25.15
CA GLU A 41 -11.13 4.28 -24.52
C GLU A 41 -10.56 3.49 -23.35
N LEU A 42 -9.23 3.27 -23.34
CA LEU A 42 -8.55 2.47 -22.32
C LEU A 42 -8.79 3.03 -20.91
N LEU A 43 -8.78 4.35 -20.74
CA LEU A 43 -9.02 4.97 -19.43
C LEU A 43 -10.38 4.57 -18.84
N LEU A 44 -11.44 4.60 -19.67
CA LEU A 44 -12.79 4.23 -19.24
C LEU A 44 -12.87 2.74 -18.91
N LEU A 45 -12.29 1.90 -19.77
CA LEU A 45 -12.23 0.46 -19.54
C LEU A 45 -11.49 0.11 -18.24
N LEU A 46 -10.35 0.75 -17.99
CA LEU A 46 -9.59 0.52 -16.75
C LEU A 46 -10.37 0.97 -15.52
N ARG A 47 -11.07 2.12 -15.55
CA ARG A 47 -11.91 2.57 -14.42
C ARG A 47 -13.04 1.59 -14.08
N GLU A 48 -13.60 0.93 -15.09
CA GLU A 48 -14.62 -0.10 -14.88
C GLU A 48 -14.03 -1.45 -14.44
N LEU A 49 -12.73 -1.66 -14.67
CA LEU A 49 -12.03 -2.90 -14.36
C LEU A 49 -11.84 -3.07 -12.85
N LYS A 50 -12.46 -4.13 -12.31
CA LYS A 50 -12.23 -4.64 -10.95
C LYS A 50 -11.42 -5.95 -11.04
N VAL A 51 -10.09 -5.88 -10.84
CA VAL A 51 -9.17 -7.03 -11.06
C VAL A 51 -9.43 -8.16 -10.07
N GLN A 52 -10.04 -7.88 -8.92
CA GLN A 52 -10.46 -8.90 -7.93
C GLN A 52 -11.37 -10.01 -8.52
N ARG A 53 -11.99 -9.79 -9.70
CA ARG A 53 -12.75 -10.83 -10.43
C ARG A 53 -11.89 -11.81 -11.23
N TRP A 54 -10.56 -11.70 -11.15
CA TRP A 54 -9.62 -12.31 -12.09
C TRP A 54 -8.61 -13.28 -11.47
N GLU A 55 -8.81 -13.69 -10.21
CA GLU A 55 -7.93 -14.63 -9.47
C GLU A 55 -7.66 -15.95 -10.21
N ARG A 56 -8.52 -16.35 -11.15
CA ARG A 56 -8.37 -17.57 -11.97
C ARG A 56 -7.60 -17.38 -13.27
N CYS A 57 -7.22 -16.16 -13.62
CA CYS A 57 -6.52 -15.91 -14.87
C CYS A 57 -5.07 -16.37 -14.78
N VAL A 58 -4.60 -17.16 -15.75
CA VAL A 58 -3.20 -17.60 -15.79
C VAL A 58 -2.31 -16.38 -16.03
N ALA A 59 -1.24 -16.23 -15.25
CA ALA A 59 -0.28 -15.12 -15.36
C ALA A 59 0.21 -14.88 -16.80
N THR A 60 0.35 -15.92 -17.62
CA THR A 60 0.73 -15.83 -19.04
C THR A 60 -0.22 -14.99 -19.88
N ASN A 61 -1.52 -15.00 -19.56
CA ASN A 61 -2.53 -14.27 -20.32
C ASN A 61 -2.46 -12.75 -20.08
N TRP A 62 -1.86 -12.32 -18.98
CA TRP A 62 -1.66 -10.91 -18.68
C TRP A 62 -0.50 -10.28 -19.47
N HIS A 63 0.42 -11.08 -20.05
CA HIS A 63 1.64 -10.55 -20.66
C HIS A 63 1.38 -9.51 -21.77
N PRO A 64 0.42 -9.68 -22.70
CA PRO A 64 0.13 -8.66 -23.71
C PRO A 64 -0.33 -7.33 -23.11
N VAL A 65 -1.18 -7.39 -22.07
CA VAL A 65 -1.67 -6.20 -21.35
C VAL A 65 -0.53 -5.52 -20.59
N LEU A 66 0.33 -6.31 -19.93
CA LEU A 66 1.48 -5.80 -19.19
C LEU A 66 2.50 -5.13 -20.10
N ASN A 67 2.79 -5.71 -21.28
CA ASN A 67 3.66 -5.08 -22.27
C ASN A 67 3.11 -3.73 -22.72
N ARG A 68 1.80 -3.66 -22.98
CA ARG A 68 1.13 -2.39 -23.31
C ARG A 68 1.23 -1.38 -22.17
N PHE A 69 1.06 -1.83 -20.92
CA PHE A 69 1.24 -0.97 -19.76
C PHE A 69 2.67 -0.46 -19.65
N ASP A 70 3.67 -1.32 -19.84
CA ASP A 70 5.08 -0.93 -19.83
C ASP A 70 5.41 0.12 -20.89
N ASP A 71 4.82 0.02 -22.09
CA ASP A 71 4.96 1.02 -23.14
C ASP A 71 4.36 2.38 -22.75
N LEU A 72 3.16 2.37 -22.13
CA LEU A 72 2.52 3.59 -21.62
C LEU A 72 3.33 4.22 -20.48
N LEU A 73 3.80 3.41 -19.53
CA LEU A 73 4.62 3.89 -18.43
C LEU A 73 5.96 4.44 -18.93
N ALA A 74 6.59 3.80 -19.91
CA ALA A 74 7.82 4.29 -20.53
C ALA A 74 7.61 5.60 -21.30
N ALA A 75 6.51 5.71 -22.06
CA ALA A 75 6.16 6.94 -22.77
C ALA A 75 5.88 8.09 -21.81
N PHE A 76 5.26 7.82 -20.65
CA PHE A 76 5.05 8.83 -19.62
C PHE A 76 6.34 9.23 -18.92
N ALA A 77 7.21 8.27 -18.57
CA ALA A 77 8.44 8.51 -17.83
C ALA A 77 9.46 9.37 -18.61
N ASP A 78 9.45 9.28 -19.95
CA ASP A 78 10.33 10.06 -20.83
C ASP A 78 9.77 11.50 -21.04
N PRO A 79 10.47 12.56 -20.55
CA PRO A 79 10.02 13.93 -20.72
C PRO A 79 9.85 14.35 -22.19
N GLN A 80 10.64 13.79 -23.11
CA GLN A 80 10.56 14.12 -24.53
C GLN A 80 9.33 13.50 -25.20
N ARG A 81 8.89 12.34 -24.71
CA ARG A 81 7.68 11.67 -25.21
C ARG A 81 6.43 12.24 -24.58
N ARG A 82 6.50 12.69 -23.33
CA ARG A 82 5.35 13.27 -22.60
C ARG A 82 4.76 14.51 -23.28
N THR A 83 5.55 15.27 -24.04
CA THR A 83 5.09 16.47 -24.76
C THR A 83 4.44 16.16 -26.11
N GLN A 84 4.44 14.90 -26.56
CA GLN A 84 3.84 14.51 -27.83
C GLN A 84 2.31 14.44 -27.73
N PRO A 85 1.57 14.73 -28.82
CA PRO A 85 0.11 14.78 -28.80
C PRO A 85 -0.56 13.43 -28.45
N ASN A 86 0.14 12.30 -28.64
CA ASN A 86 -0.37 10.96 -28.31
C ASN A 86 0.16 10.44 -26.96
N ALA A 87 0.82 11.29 -26.17
CA ALA A 87 1.36 10.88 -24.87
C ALA A 87 0.23 10.43 -23.93
N PRO A 88 0.47 9.41 -23.09
CA PRO A 88 -0.51 8.99 -22.10
C PRO A 88 -0.75 10.11 -21.08
N SER A 89 -2.02 10.34 -20.76
CA SER A 89 -2.38 11.31 -19.72
C SER A 89 -2.01 10.80 -18.33
N GLU A 90 -1.84 11.71 -17.38
CA GLU A 90 -1.59 11.36 -15.98
C GLU A 90 -2.70 10.45 -15.42
N ALA A 91 -3.96 10.77 -15.72
CA ALA A 91 -5.11 9.98 -15.29
C ALA A 91 -5.05 8.53 -15.83
N LEU A 92 -4.63 8.34 -17.08
CA LEU A 92 -4.45 7.00 -17.66
C LEU A 92 -3.33 6.24 -16.94
N VAL A 93 -2.20 6.89 -16.69
CA VAL A 93 -1.06 6.28 -15.99
C VAL A 93 -1.43 5.87 -14.56
N CYS A 94 -2.19 6.71 -13.85
CA CYS A 94 -2.68 6.37 -12.51
C CYS A 94 -3.58 5.13 -12.51
N GLU A 95 -4.48 4.99 -13.49
CA GLU A 95 -5.32 3.80 -13.61
C GLU A 95 -4.54 2.55 -14.04
N VAL A 96 -3.54 2.72 -14.93
CA VAL A 96 -2.60 1.64 -15.28
C VAL A 96 -1.86 1.16 -14.04
N LEU A 97 -1.34 2.07 -13.21
CA LEU A 97 -0.65 1.74 -11.96
C LEU A 97 -1.59 1.08 -10.94
N ARG A 98 -2.86 1.50 -10.86
CA ARG A 98 -3.86 0.86 -10.00
C ARG A 98 -4.09 -0.59 -10.40
N VAL A 99 -4.34 -0.84 -11.69
CA VAL A 99 -4.56 -2.20 -12.21
C VAL A 99 -3.30 -3.04 -12.08
N LEU A 100 -2.13 -2.48 -12.41
CA LEU A 100 -0.84 -3.14 -12.26
C LEU A 100 -0.59 -3.56 -10.80
N HIS A 101 -0.87 -2.69 -9.84
CA HIS A 101 -0.76 -3.03 -8.41
C HIS A 101 -1.65 -4.22 -8.04
N GLU A 102 -2.91 -4.25 -8.49
CA GLU A 102 -3.81 -5.37 -8.24
C GLU A 102 -3.33 -6.67 -8.90
N VAL A 103 -2.84 -6.61 -10.15
CA VAL A 103 -2.32 -7.77 -10.89
C VAL A 103 -1.06 -8.33 -10.24
N VAL A 104 -0.10 -7.47 -9.89
CA VAL A 104 1.16 -7.88 -9.22
C VAL A 104 0.88 -8.46 -7.84
N PHE A 105 -0.13 -7.93 -7.13
CA PHE A 105 -0.54 -8.48 -5.84
C PHE A 105 -1.06 -9.91 -5.97
N LEU A 106 -1.85 -10.21 -7.01
CA LEU A 106 -2.38 -11.55 -7.30
C LEU A 106 -1.33 -12.51 -7.88
N HIS A 107 -0.43 -12.00 -8.71
CA HIS A 107 0.54 -12.78 -9.48
C HIS A 107 1.97 -12.27 -9.22
N GLN A 108 2.50 -12.60 -8.05
CA GLN A 108 3.83 -12.16 -7.62
C GLN A 108 4.98 -12.70 -8.51
N GLU A 109 4.71 -13.74 -9.30
CA GLU A 109 5.61 -14.32 -10.29
C GLU A 109 5.86 -13.44 -11.52
N LEU A 110 5.02 -12.41 -11.75
CA LEU A 110 5.17 -11.49 -12.88
C LEU A 110 6.32 -10.50 -12.61
N LYS A 111 7.41 -10.65 -13.37
CA LYS A 111 8.64 -9.86 -13.18
C LYS A 111 8.72 -8.56 -14.01
N GLY A 112 7.79 -8.34 -14.95
CA GLY A 112 7.96 -7.40 -16.09
C GLY A 112 8.01 -5.90 -15.78
N ALA A 113 7.20 -5.40 -14.84
CA ALA A 113 6.99 -3.95 -14.73
C ALA A 113 8.00 -3.19 -13.84
N VAL A 114 8.88 -3.90 -13.13
CA VAL A 114 9.72 -3.31 -12.06
C VAL A 114 10.67 -2.23 -12.58
N ASP A 115 11.24 -2.42 -13.78
CA ASP A 115 12.20 -1.48 -14.35
C ASP A 115 11.54 -0.14 -14.76
N ARG A 116 10.27 -0.17 -15.17
CA ARG A 116 9.52 1.04 -15.56
C ARG A 116 9.05 1.83 -14.35
N LEU A 117 8.62 1.13 -13.30
CA LEU A 117 8.25 1.74 -12.03
C LEU A 117 9.39 2.58 -11.43
N ARG A 118 10.65 2.15 -11.66
CA ARG A 118 11.82 2.93 -11.27
C ARG A 118 11.87 4.29 -11.94
N ASP A 119 11.72 4.32 -13.26
CA ASP A 119 11.86 5.56 -14.04
C ASP A 119 10.74 6.56 -13.67
N LEU A 120 9.57 6.06 -13.22
CA LEU A 120 8.49 6.88 -12.67
C LEU A 120 8.80 7.50 -11.31
N LEU A 121 9.75 6.96 -10.53
CA LEU A 121 10.14 7.57 -9.25
C LEU A 121 10.76 8.97 -9.44
N GLU A 122 11.36 9.23 -10.61
CA GLU A 122 11.90 10.54 -10.98
C GLU A 122 10.82 11.56 -11.35
N CYS A 123 9.57 11.13 -11.54
CA CYS A 123 8.46 12.04 -11.80
C CYS A 123 8.17 12.92 -10.58
N SER A 124 7.76 14.16 -10.85
CA SER A 124 7.31 15.12 -9.85
C SER A 124 5.79 15.04 -9.59
N GLU A 125 5.03 14.31 -10.41
CA GLU A 125 3.58 14.15 -10.22
C GLU A 125 3.29 13.20 -9.05
N LEU A 126 2.68 13.72 -7.98
CA LEU A 126 2.46 12.98 -6.74
C LEU A 126 1.58 11.74 -6.91
N PRO A 127 0.45 11.78 -7.67
CA PRO A 127 -0.40 10.60 -7.83
C PRO A 127 0.31 9.45 -8.56
N VAL A 128 1.10 9.79 -9.59
CA VAL A 128 1.91 8.82 -10.34
C VAL A 128 3.02 8.25 -9.46
N LEU A 129 3.71 9.11 -8.71
CA LEU A 129 4.75 8.69 -7.77
C LEU A 129 4.20 7.73 -6.70
N LEU A 130 3.06 8.06 -6.11
CA LEU A 130 2.38 7.22 -5.12
C LEU A 130 1.96 5.88 -5.72
N GLY A 131 1.38 5.88 -6.93
CA GLY A 131 1.03 4.66 -7.66
C GLY A 131 2.25 3.78 -7.93
N ALA A 132 3.37 4.37 -8.35
CA ALA A 132 4.61 3.64 -8.61
C ALA A 132 5.18 3.02 -7.33
N LEU A 133 5.20 3.78 -6.22
CA LEU A 133 5.64 3.30 -4.92
C LEU A 133 4.78 2.15 -4.38
N ARG A 134 3.45 2.18 -4.60
CA ARG A 134 2.53 1.08 -4.24
C ARG A 134 2.86 -0.18 -5.04
N CYS A 135 3.02 -0.06 -6.35
CA CYS A 135 3.38 -1.19 -7.20
C CYS A 135 4.71 -1.82 -6.75
N LEU A 136 5.74 -1.01 -6.54
CA LEU A 136 7.04 -1.49 -6.04
C LEU A 136 6.91 -2.17 -4.67
N ALA A 137 6.06 -1.66 -3.78
CA ALA A 137 5.86 -2.26 -2.46
C ALA A 137 5.17 -3.63 -2.56
N ALA A 138 4.35 -3.88 -3.60
CA ALA A 138 3.77 -5.18 -3.90
C ALA A 138 4.76 -6.15 -4.58
N CYS A 139 5.63 -5.67 -5.46
CA CYS A 139 6.61 -6.49 -6.19
C CYS A 139 7.58 -7.23 -5.25
N PRO A 140 7.94 -8.51 -5.50
CA PRO A 140 9.01 -9.18 -4.76
C PRO A 140 10.36 -8.47 -4.94
N PRO A 141 11.33 -8.67 -4.03
CA PRO A 141 12.66 -8.08 -4.15
C PRO A 141 13.30 -8.40 -5.50
N SER A 142 13.68 -7.37 -6.24
CA SER A 142 14.31 -7.52 -7.55
C SER A 142 15.80 -7.18 -7.48
N ARG A 143 16.64 -8.11 -7.93
CA ARG A 143 18.09 -7.89 -8.06
C ARG A 143 18.43 -6.74 -9.02
N HIS A 144 17.52 -6.41 -9.95
CA HIS A 144 17.66 -5.31 -10.90
C HIS A 144 17.56 -3.92 -10.23
N LEU A 145 16.89 -3.83 -9.07
CA LEU A 145 16.87 -2.62 -8.26
C LEU A 145 18.06 -2.55 -7.29
N GLN A 146 18.59 -3.69 -6.88
CA GLN A 146 19.73 -3.81 -5.97
C GLN A 146 21.09 -3.59 -6.65
N SER A 147 21.17 -3.74 -7.97
CA SER A 147 22.43 -3.70 -8.71
C SER A 147 22.29 -3.02 -10.06
N GLY A 148 23.25 -2.15 -10.39
CA GLY A 148 23.34 -1.48 -11.68
C GLY A 148 23.59 0.03 -11.58
N PRO A 149 23.86 0.70 -12.71
CA PRO A 149 24.25 2.12 -12.74
C PRO A 149 23.14 3.06 -12.24
N ARG A 150 21.89 2.59 -12.21
CA ARG A 150 20.72 3.35 -11.74
C ARG A 150 20.29 3.02 -10.31
N ALA A 151 20.84 1.98 -9.67
CA ALA A 151 20.45 1.61 -8.30
C ALA A 151 20.69 2.76 -7.31
N PHE A 152 21.81 3.46 -7.47
CA PHE A 152 22.13 4.65 -6.67
C PHE A 152 21.13 5.80 -6.84
N ALA A 153 20.59 6.00 -8.05
CA ALA A 153 19.57 7.02 -8.29
C ALA A 153 18.27 6.70 -7.55
N VAL A 154 17.85 5.43 -7.58
CA VAL A 154 16.67 4.95 -6.83
C VAL A 154 16.86 5.11 -5.34
N GLU A 155 17.99 4.68 -4.80
CA GLU A 155 18.32 4.83 -3.39
C GLU A 155 18.26 6.31 -2.98
N ARG A 156 18.93 7.19 -3.74
CA ARG A 156 18.91 8.63 -3.48
C ARG A 156 17.49 9.17 -3.52
N ARG A 157 16.67 8.76 -4.50
CA ARG A 157 15.29 9.22 -4.65
C ARG A 157 14.41 8.76 -3.49
N LEU A 158 14.46 7.48 -3.11
CA LEU A 158 13.74 6.95 -1.96
C LEU A 158 14.17 7.64 -0.66
N GLN A 159 15.47 7.93 -0.51
CA GLN A 159 16.00 8.66 0.63
C GLN A 159 15.49 10.10 0.70
N VAL A 160 15.37 10.79 -0.44
CA VAL A 160 14.76 12.12 -0.51
C VAL A 160 13.30 12.06 -0.07
N LEU A 161 12.54 11.09 -0.55
CA LEU A 161 11.12 10.93 -0.19
C LEU A 161 10.91 10.52 1.28
N SER A 162 11.81 9.74 1.86
CA SER A 162 11.68 9.26 3.24
C SER A 162 12.21 10.25 4.28
N CYS A 163 13.33 10.92 4.01
CA CYS A 163 14.14 11.59 5.04
C CYS A 163 14.43 13.07 4.79
N ALA A 164 14.50 13.52 3.53
CA ALA A 164 14.88 14.90 3.24
C ALA A 164 13.69 15.78 2.81
N GLY A 165 12.62 15.17 2.27
CA GLY A 165 11.47 15.93 1.80
C GLY A 165 10.33 15.98 2.77
N VAL A 166 9.74 14.81 3.02
CA VAL A 166 8.54 14.73 3.85
C VAL A 166 8.76 15.23 5.29
N PRO A 167 9.88 14.94 5.99
CA PRO A 167 10.11 15.52 7.31
C PRO A 167 10.30 17.05 7.28
N CYS A 168 10.95 17.60 6.25
CA CYS A 168 11.07 19.05 6.08
C CYS A 168 9.73 19.72 5.80
N VAL A 169 8.85 19.02 5.07
CA VAL A 169 7.50 19.49 4.72
C VAL A 169 6.51 19.39 5.88
N LEU A 170 6.58 18.33 6.68
CA LEU A 170 5.70 18.11 7.84
C LEU A 170 6.25 18.77 9.13
N GLY A 171 7.43 19.40 9.06
CA GLY A 171 8.10 20.03 10.19
C GLY A 171 8.50 19.03 11.28
N THR A 172 8.38 19.43 12.54
CA THR A 172 8.70 18.57 13.70
C THR A 172 7.56 17.63 14.08
N ALA A 173 6.47 17.60 13.33
CA ALA A 173 5.32 16.78 13.65
C ALA A 173 5.61 15.29 13.43
N SER A 174 5.12 14.45 14.34
CA SER A 174 5.13 13.00 14.11
C SER A 174 4.20 12.64 12.94
N PHE A 175 4.41 11.50 12.30
CA PHE A 175 3.50 11.05 11.24
C PHE A 175 2.05 10.95 11.71
N GLN A 176 1.81 10.50 12.95
CA GLN A 176 0.46 10.44 13.51
C GLN A 176 -0.16 11.83 13.66
N GLN A 177 0.60 12.81 14.15
CA GLN A 177 0.13 14.19 14.25
C GLN A 177 -0.19 14.77 12.87
N ALA A 178 0.67 14.54 11.87
CA ALA A 178 0.41 14.98 10.50
C ALA A 178 -0.89 14.40 9.93
N CYS A 179 -1.19 13.14 10.22
CA CYS A 179 -2.39 12.46 9.72
C CYS A 179 -3.68 12.79 10.48
N CYS A 180 -3.61 13.41 11.67
CA CYS A 180 -4.74 13.62 12.57
C CYS A 180 -5.01 15.09 12.93
N ALA A 181 -4.01 15.97 12.81
CA ALA A 181 -4.18 17.39 13.16
C ALA A 181 -5.25 18.05 12.28
N SER A 182 -6.20 18.74 12.91
CA SER A 182 -7.23 19.52 12.22
C SER A 182 -6.69 20.81 11.62
N GLU A 183 -5.68 21.39 12.26
CA GLU A 183 -5.01 22.59 11.79
C GLU A 183 -3.98 22.25 10.70
N GLY A 184 -3.82 23.16 9.73
CA GLY A 184 -2.78 23.05 8.71
C GLY A 184 -1.40 23.31 9.30
N PHE A 185 -0.35 22.83 8.63
CA PHE A 185 1.01 23.24 8.97
C PHE A 185 1.26 24.65 8.44
N ASP A 186 1.33 25.62 9.35
CA ASP A 186 1.66 27.01 9.02
C ASP A 186 3.17 27.25 9.11
N HIS A 187 3.91 26.63 8.20
CA HIS A 187 5.36 26.78 8.11
C HIS A 187 5.79 27.23 6.72
N ASP A 188 6.74 28.16 6.68
CA ASP A 188 7.42 28.57 5.45
C ASP A 188 8.12 27.36 4.82
N PHE A 189 8.14 27.33 3.49
CA PHE A 189 8.91 26.34 2.76
C PHE A 189 10.39 26.64 2.94
N VAL A 190 11.17 25.60 3.25
CA VAL A 190 12.63 25.68 3.33
C VAL A 190 13.20 24.49 2.55
N PHE A 191 14.02 24.79 1.54
CA PHE A 191 14.74 23.78 0.79
C PHE A 191 16.25 24.01 0.91
N GLU A 192 16.93 23.00 1.43
CA GLU A 192 18.38 22.95 1.48
C GLU A 192 18.86 21.97 0.42
N PRO A 193 19.55 22.44 -0.65
CA PRO A 193 20.10 21.54 -1.64
C PRO A 193 21.12 20.59 -0.97
N PRO A 194 21.15 19.31 -1.35
CA PRO A 194 22.14 18.38 -0.81
C PRO A 194 23.55 18.91 -1.13
N TYR A 195 24.39 19.02 -0.10
CA TYR A 195 25.72 19.60 -0.22
C TYR A 195 26.61 18.72 -1.13
N ASP A 196 26.74 19.10 -2.40
CA ASP A 196 27.76 18.54 -3.28
C ASP A 196 29.05 19.35 -3.09
N ALA A 197 30.10 18.70 -2.58
CA ALA A 197 31.39 19.30 -2.24
C ALA A 197 32.14 19.97 -3.40
N ALA A 198 31.57 20.00 -4.60
CA ALA A 198 32.17 20.51 -5.84
C ALA A 198 31.45 21.72 -6.45
N ALA A 199 30.31 22.17 -5.89
CA ALA A 199 29.55 23.29 -6.46
C ALA A 199 29.92 24.65 -5.81
N PRO A 200 30.02 25.74 -6.60
CA PRO A 200 30.39 27.07 -6.09
C PRO A 200 29.31 27.65 -5.16
N ALA A 201 29.71 28.62 -4.34
CA ALA A 201 28.93 29.29 -3.29
C ALA A 201 27.64 29.97 -3.80
N GLY A 202 26.60 29.17 -4.06
CA GLY A 202 25.22 29.63 -4.24
C GLY A 202 24.49 29.75 -2.90
N PRO A 203 23.27 30.34 -2.88
CA PRO A 203 22.45 30.39 -1.68
C PRO A 203 22.23 28.96 -1.14
N SER A 204 22.64 28.75 0.12
CA SER A 204 22.61 27.44 0.77
C SER A 204 21.20 26.99 1.16
N VAL A 205 20.21 27.88 1.06
CA VAL A 205 18.82 27.65 1.49
C VAL A 205 17.87 28.48 0.63
N PHE A 206 16.84 27.83 0.07
CA PHE A 206 15.73 28.49 -0.60
C PHE A 206 14.55 28.58 0.35
N LYS A 207 13.90 29.74 0.43
CA LYS A 207 12.74 29.97 1.31
C LYS A 207 11.58 30.53 0.52
N VAL A 208 10.39 29.98 0.71
CA VAL A 208 9.14 30.53 0.18
C VAL A 208 8.19 30.79 1.34
N PRO A 209 7.73 32.05 1.53
CA PRO A 209 6.83 32.37 2.62
C PRO A 209 5.48 31.69 2.42
N ILE A 210 4.82 31.32 3.52
CA ILE A 210 3.54 30.63 3.48
C ILE A 210 2.43 31.40 2.73
N SER A 211 2.52 32.72 2.68
CA SER A 211 1.59 33.57 1.93
C SER A 211 1.54 33.22 0.44
N GLU A 212 2.61 32.65 -0.11
CA GLU A 212 2.73 32.28 -1.52
C GLU A 212 2.36 30.82 -1.78
N ALA A 213 1.98 30.06 -0.74
CA ALA A 213 1.65 28.64 -0.83
C ALA A 213 0.37 28.33 -1.63
N SER A 214 -0.41 29.35 -2.03
CA SER A 214 -1.56 29.21 -2.94
C SER A 214 -1.17 29.28 -4.41
N THR A 215 0.05 29.73 -4.70
CA THR A 215 0.60 29.79 -6.06
C THR A 215 0.92 28.37 -6.55
N ALA A 216 0.74 28.14 -7.84
CA ALA A 216 1.11 26.87 -8.47
C ALA A 216 2.62 26.59 -8.27
N PRO A 217 3.01 25.36 -7.92
CA PRO A 217 4.40 25.02 -7.60
C PRO A 217 5.35 25.22 -8.80
N GLU A 218 4.85 25.13 -10.03
CA GLU A 218 5.61 25.44 -11.25
C GLU A 218 5.97 26.92 -11.32
N VAL A 219 5.03 27.79 -10.96
CA VAL A 219 5.25 29.26 -10.94
C VAL A 219 6.22 29.62 -9.81
N LEU A 220 6.11 28.99 -8.65
CA LEU A 220 7.07 29.16 -7.55
C LEU A 220 8.48 28.73 -7.96
N LEU A 221 8.60 27.63 -8.72
CA LEU A 221 9.89 27.17 -9.24
C LEU A 221 10.49 28.20 -10.21
N GLU A 222 9.70 28.72 -11.16
CA GLU A 222 10.16 29.76 -12.10
C GLU A 222 10.62 31.03 -11.37
N GLN A 223 9.89 31.44 -10.33
CA GLN A 223 10.26 32.58 -9.50
C GLN A 223 11.57 32.35 -8.75
N LEU A 224 11.77 31.17 -8.16
CA LEU A 224 13.02 30.81 -7.48
C LEU A 224 14.20 30.69 -8.48
N GLN A 225 13.96 30.19 -9.69
CA GLN A 225 14.95 30.15 -10.77
C GLN A 225 15.34 31.54 -11.26
N ALA A 226 14.40 32.48 -11.31
CA ALA A 226 14.69 33.86 -11.68
C ALA A 226 15.42 34.61 -10.56
N ALA A 227 15.10 34.31 -9.29
CA ALA A 227 15.69 34.97 -8.12
C ALA A 227 17.08 34.44 -7.74
N HIS A 228 17.39 33.19 -8.10
CA HIS A 228 18.63 32.51 -7.73
C HIS A 228 19.27 31.81 -8.93
N ASP A 229 20.59 31.93 -9.07
CA ASP A 229 21.35 31.23 -10.11
C ASP A 229 21.42 29.72 -9.80
N MET A 230 20.36 29.00 -10.14
CA MET A 230 20.16 27.59 -9.80
C MET A 230 20.61 26.68 -10.93
N THR A 231 21.33 25.61 -10.58
CA THR A 231 21.70 24.58 -11.56
C THR A 231 20.45 23.82 -12.03
N PRO A 232 20.32 23.52 -13.34
CA PRO A 232 19.14 22.84 -13.89
C PRO A 232 18.94 21.43 -13.31
N ALA A 233 19.99 20.82 -12.74
CA ALA A 233 19.92 19.53 -12.07
C ALA A 233 19.11 19.54 -10.76
N LEU A 234 18.98 20.69 -10.09
CA LEU A 234 18.24 20.82 -8.82
C LEU A 234 16.74 21.04 -9.02
N ALA A 235 16.33 21.53 -10.20
CA ALA A 235 14.95 21.92 -10.48
C ALA A 235 13.91 20.79 -10.25
N PRO A 236 14.15 19.53 -10.68
CA PRO A 236 13.17 18.46 -10.45
C PRO A 236 13.00 18.08 -8.98
N ALA A 237 14.10 18.14 -8.20
CA ALA A 237 14.06 17.87 -6.76
C ALA A 237 13.32 18.97 -6.02
N LEU A 238 13.61 20.25 -6.33
CA LEU A 238 12.93 21.39 -5.76
C LEU A 238 11.43 21.40 -6.11
N LEU A 239 11.07 21.11 -7.37
CA LEU A 239 9.67 21.05 -7.80
C LEU A 239 8.88 19.99 -7.01
N LEU A 240 9.45 18.80 -6.82
CA LEU A 240 8.82 17.77 -6.00
C LEU A 240 8.60 18.26 -4.56
N GLN A 241 9.59 18.91 -3.96
CA GLN A 241 9.49 19.43 -2.60
C GLN A 241 8.40 20.50 -2.46
N LEU A 242 8.33 21.42 -3.42
CA LEU A 242 7.26 22.42 -3.48
C LEU A 242 5.89 21.76 -3.61
N ARG A 243 5.76 20.74 -4.48
CA ARG A 243 4.50 20.00 -4.62
C ARG A 243 4.10 19.27 -3.34
N LEU A 244 5.04 18.60 -2.67
CA LEU A 244 4.80 17.96 -1.37
C LEU A 244 4.37 19.00 -0.32
N TRP A 245 5.04 20.15 -0.26
CA TRP A 245 4.73 21.25 0.66
C TRP A 245 3.34 21.83 0.42
N CYS A 246 3.03 22.22 -0.81
CA CYS A 246 1.69 22.69 -1.18
C CYS A 246 0.62 21.65 -0.86
N ARG A 247 0.90 20.35 -1.10
CA ARG A 247 -0.04 19.27 -0.84
C ARG A 247 -0.29 19.04 0.66
N ALA A 248 0.74 19.15 1.50
CA ALA A 248 0.65 18.93 2.95
C ALA A 248 -0.22 19.95 3.71
N ARG A 249 -0.82 20.93 3.04
CA ARG A 249 -1.70 21.92 3.68
C ARG A 249 -3.08 21.36 4.02
N SER A 250 -3.60 20.44 3.22
CA SER A 250 -4.86 19.75 3.51
C SER A 250 -4.61 18.48 4.32
N LEU A 251 -5.61 18.05 5.11
CA LEU A 251 -5.51 16.80 5.86
C LEU A 251 -5.29 15.58 4.94
N GLU A 252 -6.03 15.50 3.84
CA GLU A 252 -5.87 14.44 2.84
C GLU A 252 -4.47 14.46 2.23
N GLY A 253 -3.98 15.66 1.89
CA GLY A 253 -2.64 15.82 1.33
C GLY A 253 -1.53 15.48 2.32
N ARG A 254 -1.68 15.77 3.63
CA ARG A 254 -0.76 15.28 4.66
C ARG A 254 -0.72 13.76 4.71
N ARG A 255 -1.88 13.11 4.70
CA ARG A 255 -1.97 11.64 4.71
C ARG A 255 -1.31 11.03 3.47
N GLU A 256 -1.48 11.66 2.31
CA GLU A 256 -0.82 11.27 1.07
C GLU A 256 0.71 11.41 1.16
N VAL A 257 1.19 12.55 1.67
CA VAL A 257 2.62 12.82 1.87
C VAL A 257 3.25 11.82 2.86
N VAL A 258 2.54 11.49 3.94
CA VAL A 258 2.95 10.43 4.89
C VAL A 258 2.98 9.07 4.20
N ALA A 259 1.97 8.73 3.39
CA ALA A 259 1.95 7.48 2.65
C ALA A 259 3.13 7.36 1.66
N ILE A 260 3.47 8.43 0.95
CA ILE A 260 4.65 8.50 0.06
C ILE A 260 5.93 8.22 0.86
N SER A 261 6.11 8.87 2.01
CA SER A 261 7.30 8.70 2.86
C SER A 261 7.44 7.26 3.36
N LEU A 262 6.36 6.68 3.88
CA LEU A 262 6.35 5.33 4.42
C LEU A 262 6.53 4.27 3.34
N LEU A 263 5.92 4.45 2.16
CA LEU A 263 6.17 3.56 1.02
C LEU A 263 7.59 3.72 0.48
N ALA A 264 8.19 4.90 0.54
CA ALA A 264 9.60 5.07 0.18
C ALA A 264 10.52 4.30 1.14
N ILE A 265 10.24 4.33 2.45
CA ILE A 265 10.95 3.51 3.45
C ILE A 265 10.75 2.02 3.17
N CYS A 266 9.50 1.59 2.95
CA CYS A 266 9.16 0.21 2.61
C CYS A 266 9.99 -0.29 1.41
N ASN A 267 10.01 0.49 0.33
CA ASN A 267 10.74 0.14 -0.89
C ASN A 267 12.26 0.21 -0.71
N GLY A 268 12.78 1.16 0.07
CA GLY A 268 14.21 1.25 0.38
C GLY A 268 14.69 0.01 1.14
N VAL A 269 13.94 -0.38 2.16
CA VAL A 269 14.19 -1.59 2.96
C VAL A 269 14.11 -2.87 2.12
N LYS A 270 13.15 -2.95 1.19
CA LYS A 270 12.88 -4.14 0.39
C LYS A 270 13.82 -4.32 -0.81
N HIS A 271 14.18 -3.23 -1.49
CA HIS A 271 14.77 -3.29 -2.83
C HIS A 271 16.19 -2.73 -2.97
N VAL A 272 16.70 -1.93 -2.02
CA VAL A 272 18.02 -1.30 -2.19
C VAL A 272 19.11 -2.16 -1.56
N GLY A 273 19.00 -2.50 -0.28
CA GLY A 273 19.98 -3.37 0.37
C GLY A 273 19.99 -3.33 1.90
N PRO A 274 20.80 -4.19 2.53
CA PRO A 274 20.98 -4.21 3.98
C PRO A 274 21.69 -2.92 4.44
N GLY A 275 21.13 -2.24 5.44
CA GLY A 275 21.69 -1.00 6.02
C GLY A 275 20.93 0.28 5.68
N VAL A 276 20.05 0.26 4.67
CA VAL A 276 19.18 1.40 4.30
C VAL A 276 18.26 1.80 5.46
N LEU A 277 17.73 0.81 6.18
CA LEU A 277 16.96 1.06 7.40
C LEU A 277 17.78 1.86 8.44
N GLN A 278 19.04 1.47 8.66
CA GLN A 278 19.91 2.14 9.63
C GLN A 278 20.15 3.60 9.23
N GLN A 279 20.35 3.88 7.94
CA GLN A 279 20.46 5.26 7.45
C GLN A 279 19.18 6.06 7.68
N HIS A 280 18.01 5.47 7.43
CA HIS A 280 16.72 6.12 7.71
C HIS A 280 16.55 6.42 9.20
N LEU A 281 16.90 5.47 10.08
CA LEU A 281 16.84 5.64 11.53
C LEU A 281 17.80 6.70 12.05
N GLN A 282 19.00 6.81 11.46
CA GLN A 282 19.95 7.88 11.78
C GLN A 282 19.41 9.25 11.40
N LYS A 283 18.74 9.38 10.25
CA LYS A 283 18.16 10.64 9.76
C LYS A 283 16.84 11.01 10.47
N ARG A 284 16.07 10.01 10.92
CA ARG A 284 14.81 10.21 11.65
C ARG A 284 14.82 9.39 12.95
N PRO A 285 15.53 9.87 13.99
CA PRO A 285 15.51 9.23 15.30
C PRO A 285 14.07 9.24 15.83
N GLY A 286 13.51 8.07 16.14
CA GLY A 286 12.11 7.93 16.56
C GLY A 286 11.16 7.34 15.50
N LEU A 287 11.65 7.03 14.29
CA LEU A 287 10.82 6.40 13.25
C LEU A 287 10.07 5.13 13.74
N LEU A 288 10.72 4.27 14.53
CA LEU A 288 10.07 3.06 15.06
C LEU A 288 8.93 3.39 16.05
N SER A 289 9.08 4.42 16.88
CA SER A 289 7.99 4.91 17.74
C SER A 289 6.87 5.54 16.93
N GLU A 290 7.18 6.30 15.88
CA GLU A 290 6.15 6.87 15.02
C GLU A 290 5.35 5.79 14.27
N LEU A 291 6.01 4.74 13.79
CA LEU A 291 5.33 3.58 13.19
C LEU A 291 4.40 2.91 14.20
N ARG A 292 4.87 2.68 15.43
CA ARG A 292 4.03 2.15 16.51
C ARG A 292 2.78 3.01 16.72
N ASP A 293 2.95 4.33 16.81
CA ASP A 293 1.87 5.27 17.10
C ASP A 293 0.84 5.35 15.96
N LEU A 294 1.31 5.30 14.70
CA LEU A 294 0.45 5.17 13.52
C LEU A 294 -0.38 3.88 13.57
N LEU A 295 0.25 2.74 13.89
CA LEU A 295 -0.44 1.44 13.95
C LEU A 295 -1.49 1.39 15.09
N GLN A 296 -1.31 2.14 16.17
CA GLN A 296 -2.34 2.29 17.21
C GLN A 296 -3.55 3.10 16.73
N SER A 297 -3.39 3.91 15.69
CA SER A 297 -4.38 4.88 15.22
C SER A 297 -4.80 4.66 13.76
N LEU A 298 -4.73 3.42 13.24
CA LEU A 298 -5.01 3.10 11.83
C LEU A 298 -6.36 3.63 11.31
N GLN A 299 -7.38 3.66 12.17
CA GLN A 299 -8.70 4.16 11.77
C GLN A 299 -8.74 5.69 11.64
N ALA A 300 -7.84 6.42 12.31
CA ALA A 300 -7.81 7.88 12.32
C ALA A 300 -6.86 8.48 11.27
N VAL A 301 -5.83 7.75 10.83
CA VAL A 301 -4.77 8.28 9.95
C VAL A 301 -5.11 8.23 8.45
N GLY A 302 -6.25 7.62 8.09
CA GLY A 302 -6.71 7.45 6.70
C GLY A 302 -6.13 6.20 6.01
N PRO A 303 -6.82 5.68 4.97
CA PRO A 303 -6.55 4.34 4.44
C PRO A 303 -5.15 4.23 3.81
N ASP A 304 -4.72 5.21 3.04
CA ASP A 304 -3.46 5.17 2.32
C ASP A 304 -2.24 5.23 3.24
N ALA A 305 -2.28 6.12 4.25
CA ALA A 305 -1.24 6.21 5.26
C ALA A 305 -1.21 4.94 6.13
N SER A 306 -2.38 4.38 6.46
CA SER A 306 -2.51 3.10 7.19
C SER A 306 -1.88 1.94 6.42
N VAL A 307 -2.21 1.78 5.14
CA VAL A 307 -1.61 0.74 4.28
C VAL A 307 -0.11 0.93 4.19
N ALA A 308 0.36 2.16 3.99
CA ALA A 308 1.80 2.46 3.93
C ALA A 308 2.52 2.14 5.25
N ALA A 309 1.94 2.46 6.40
CA ALA A 309 2.49 2.15 7.72
C ALA A 309 2.59 0.64 7.95
N LEU A 310 1.54 -0.11 7.60
CA LEU A 310 1.51 -1.56 7.69
C LEU A 310 2.57 -2.21 6.78
N ARG A 311 2.70 -1.73 5.53
CA ARG A 311 3.68 -2.23 4.56
C ARG A 311 5.12 -1.88 4.94
N ALA A 312 5.38 -0.67 5.45
CA ALA A 312 6.69 -0.27 5.97
C ALA A 312 7.09 -1.12 7.18
N THR A 313 6.16 -1.33 8.11
CA THR A 313 6.35 -2.21 9.28
C THR A 313 6.66 -3.65 8.84
N GLY A 314 5.88 -4.17 7.88
CA GLY A 314 6.10 -5.51 7.33
C GLY A 314 7.48 -5.64 6.68
N ALA A 315 7.92 -4.65 5.91
CA ALA A 315 9.25 -4.65 5.32
C ALA A 315 10.38 -4.66 6.37
N ILE A 316 10.22 -3.98 7.50
CA ILE A 316 11.22 -3.99 8.59
C ILE A 316 11.26 -5.34 9.32
N LEU A 317 10.10 -5.98 9.50
CA LEU A 317 9.98 -7.24 10.24
C LEU A 317 10.26 -8.48 9.39
N ASP A 318 10.14 -8.39 8.07
CA ASP A 318 10.32 -9.52 7.17
C ASP A 318 11.80 -9.89 7.02
N SER A 319 12.15 -11.03 7.64
CA SER A 319 13.51 -11.57 7.64
C SER A 319 14.10 -11.83 6.24
N ARG A 320 13.25 -11.96 5.21
CA ARG A 320 13.68 -12.18 3.81
C ARG A 320 14.44 -11.00 3.23
N PHE A 321 14.27 -9.80 3.79
CA PHE A 321 14.93 -8.59 3.28
C PHE A 321 16.28 -8.32 3.95
N GLY A 322 16.79 -9.25 4.77
CA GLY A 322 18.16 -9.21 5.28
C GLY A 322 18.47 -8.01 6.20
N GLN A 323 17.44 -7.40 6.78
CA GLN A 323 17.59 -6.27 7.70
C GLN A 323 18.18 -6.72 9.04
N SER A 324 18.74 -5.76 9.76
CA SER A 324 19.36 -6.02 11.06
C SER A 324 18.35 -6.56 12.07
N ARG A 325 18.71 -7.69 12.70
CA ARG A 325 17.83 -8.40 13.63
C ARG A 325 17.50 -7.58 14.88
N SER A 326 18.35 -6.62 15.27
CA SER A 326 18.10 -5.76 16.43
C SER A 326 16.90 -4.85 16.23
N GLU A 327 16.79 -4.20 15.07
CA GLU A 327 15.74 -3.25 14.73
C GLU A 327 14.40 -3.96 14.59
N ALA A 328 14.40 -5.13 13.91
CA ALA A 328 13.22 -5.98 13.81
C ALA A 328 12.77 -6.49 15.19
N SER A 329 13.70 -6.88 16.07
CA SER A 329 13.40 -7.29 17.44
C SER A 329 12.86 -6.14 18.28
N GLN A 330 13.44 -4.95 18.17
CA GLN A 330 13.00 -3.76 18.89
C GLN A 330 11.57 -3.38 18.46
N LEU A 331 11.31 -3.33 17.16
CA LEU A 331 9.96 -3.05 16.64
C LEU A 331 8.97 -4.15 17.07
N SER A 332 9.35 -5.42 17.02
CA SER A 332 8.51 -6.53 17.49
C SER A 332 8.10 -6.40 18.96
N GLN A 333 9.03 -5.98 19.82
CA GLN A 333 8.77 -5.72 21.24
C GLN A 333 7.84 -4.51 21.43
N MET A 334 8.09 -3.42 20.71
CA MET A 334 7.25 -2.21 20.76
C MET A 334 5.81 -2.47 20.32
N LEU A 335 5.62 -3.37 19.33
CA LEU A 335 4.30 -3.78 18.84
C LEU A 335 3.63 -4.83 19.73
N GLY A 336 4.35 -5.41 20.69
CA GLY A 336 3.85 -6.47 21.56
C GLY A 336 3.47 -7.74 20.79
N LEU A 337 4.26 -8.13 19.78
CA LEU A 337 3.93 -9.28 18.92
C LEU A 337 3.92 -10.64 19.66
N SER A 338 4.51 -10.70 20.85
CA SER A 338 4.49 -11.84 21.76
C SER A 338 3.39 -11.78 22.82
N VAL A 339 2.63 -10.69 22.87
CA VAL A 339 1.59 -10.44 23.89
C VAL A 339 0.20 -10.61 23.24
N PRO A 340 -0.75 -11.30 23.89
CA PRO A 340 -2.13 -11.46 23.42
C PRO A 340 -2.81 -10.21 22.85
N HIS A 341 -2.68 -9.08 23.53
CA HIS A 341 -3.31 -7.81 23.16
C HIS A 341 -2.30 -6.80 22.60
N GLY A 342 -1.30 -7.31 21.87
CA GLY A 342 -0.38 -6.45 21.11
C GLY A 342 -1.10 -5.53 20.13
N ILE A 343 -0.38 -4.51 19.65
CA ILE A 343 -0.95 -3.44 18.82
C ILE A 343 -1.56 -4.01 17.53
N LEU A 344 -0.84 -4.92 16.87
CA LEU A 344 -1.31 -5.56 15.63
C LEU A 344 -2.60 -6.36 15.85
N ALA A 345 -2.67 -7.15 16.93
CA ALA A 345 -3.84 -7.94 17.26
C ALA A 345 -5.06 -7.06 17.58
N CYS A 346 -4.87 -6.00 18.37
CA CYS A 346 -5.92 -5.04 18.69
C CYS A 346 -6.41 -4.30 17.44
N ALA A 347 -5.49 -3.87 16.57
CA ALA A 347 -5.81 -3.18 15.33
C ALA A 347 -6.57 -4.09 14.35
N LEU A 348 -6.08 -5.30 14.12
CA LEU A 348 -6.73 -6.26 13.23
C LEU A 348 -8.11 -6.68 13.75
N ARG A 349 -8.26 -6.90 15.07
CA ARG A 349 -9.57 -7.11 15.68
C ARG A 349 -10.51 -5.92 15.45
N GLY A 350 -10.03 -4.69 15.67
CA GLY A 350 -10.82 -3.49 15.44
C GLY A 350 -11.27 -3.34 13.99
N LEU A 351 -10.45 -3.76 13.02
CA LEU A 351 -10.82 -3.80 11.61
C LEU A 351 -11.86 -4.91 11.35
N LEU A 352 -11.63 -6.13 11.81
CA LEU A 352 -12.53 -7.27 11.57
C LEU A 352 -13.92 -7.06 12.20
N SER A 353 -14.00 -6.43 13.37
CA SER A 353 -15.26 -6.15 14.06
C SER A 353 -16.00 -4.91 13.52
N HIS A 354 -15.36 -4.12 12.66
CA HIS A 354 -15.99 -2.94 12.08
C HIS A 354 -16.94 -3.36 10.94
N ASN A 355 -18.15 -2.81 10.93
CA ASN A 355 -19.11 -3.01 9.84
C ASN A 355 -19.11 -1.75 8.96
N PRO A 356 -18.28 -1.67 7.92
CA PRO A 356 -18.20 -0.49 7.07
C PRO A 356 -19.49 -0.29 6.27
N THR A 357 -19.82 0.97 5.99
CA THR A 357 -20.87 1.30 5.03
C THR A 357 -20.43 0.93 3.60
N PRO A 358 -21.35 0.76 2.63
CA PRO A 358 -20.97 0.40 1.24
C PRO A 358 -19.97 1.37 0.59
N SER A 359 -20.02 2.66 0.95
CA SER A 359 -19.08 3.67 0.45
C SER A 359 -17.68 3.56 1.07
N GLN A 360 -17.56 2.99 2.27
CA GLN A 360 -16.30 2.82 3.00
C GLN A 360 -15.67 1.43 2.82
N LEU A 361 -16.43 0.48 2.28
CA LEU A 361 -16.05 -0.93 2.20
C LEU A 361 -14.72 -1.14 1.46
N GLU A 362 -14.51 -0.42 0.35
CA GLU A 362 -13.27 -0.57 -0.43
C GLU A 362 -12.04 -0.08 0.33
N GLU A 363 -12.13 1.10 0.95
CA GLU A 363 -11.05 1.68 1.76
C GLU A 363 -10.76 0.83 3.00
N HIS A 364 -11.81 0.36 3.66
CA HIS A 364 -11.72 -0.56 4.78
C HIS A 364 -10.98 -1.85 4.38
N ASN A 365 -11.40 -2.48 3.28
CA ASN A 365 -10.81 -3.72 2.80
C ASN A 365 -9.33 -3.54 2.40
N LYS A 366 -8.94 -2.38 1.85
CA LYS A 366 -7.53 -2.07 1.58
C LYS A 366 -6.67 -2.12 2.85
N VAL A 367 -7.12 -1.50 3.94
CA VAL A 367 -6.40 -1.51 5.21
C VAL A 367 -6.42 -2.89 5.85
N LEU A 368 -7.56 -3.58 5.81
CA LEU A 368 -7.71 -4.95 6.34
C LEU A 368 -6.78 -5.93 5.63
N LEU A 369 -6.68 -5.87 4.30
CA LEU A 369 -5.75 -6.68 3.52
C LEU A 369 -4.30 -6.44 3.94
N ALA A 370 -3.86 -5.18 4.04
CA ALA A 370 -2.51 -4.86 4.48
C ALA A 370 -2.22 -5.32 5.93
N ALA A 371 -3.24 -5.32 6.80
CA ALA A 371 -3.11 -5.79 8.17
C ALA A 371 -3.01 -7.33 8.25
N LEU A 372 -3.79 -8.04 7.43
CA LEU A 372 -3.70 -9.50 7.27
C LEU A 372 -2.34 -9.90 6.69
N ASP A 373 -1.84 -9.19 5.67
CA ASP A 373 -0.50 -9.41 5.11
C ASP A 373 0.59 -9.26 6.18
N LEU A 374 0.53 -8.17 6.98
CA LEU A 374 1.47 -7.96 8.08
C LEU A 374 1.37 -9.09 9.12
N PHE A 375 0.16 -9.54 9.44
CA PHE A 375 -0.07 -10.66 10.34
C PHE A 375 0.54 -11.98 9.82
N GLN A 376 0.46 -12.23 8.51
CA GLN A 376 1.14 -13.39 7.90
C GLN A 376 2.66 -13.28 8.05
N ILE A 377 3.24 -12.11 7.73
CA ILE A 377 4.69 -11.86 7.85
C ILE A 377 5.18 -12.12 9.28
N THR A 378 4.46 -11.60 10.28
CA THR A 378 4.83 -11.76 11.69
C THR A 378 4.61 -13.18 12.19
N THR A 379 3.59 -13.88 11.71
CA THR A 379 3.34 -15.29 12.05
C THR A 379 4.44 -16.22 11.56
N VAL A 380 4.93 -16.04 10.32
CA VAL A 380 6.08 -16.80 9.80
C VAL A 380 7.34 -16.55 10.63
N SER A 381 7.55 -15.31 11.05
CA SER A 381 8.78 -14.88 11.70
C SER A 381 8.79 -15.11 13.22
N ASN A 382 7.60 -15.17 13.85
CA ASN A 382 7.42 -15.30 15.28
C ASN A 382 6.21 -16.18 15.61
N HIS A 383 6.47 -17.44 15.99
CA HIS A 383 5.43 -18.38 16.41
C HIS A 383 4.58 -17.87 17.59
N GLN A 384 5.06 -16.95 18.42
CA GLN A 384 4.26 -16.40 19.53
C GLN A 384 3.11 -15.50 19.04
N THR A 385 3.20 -14.98 17.81
CA THR A 385 2.14 -14.19 17.19
C THR A 385 0.87 -15.01 16.98
N THR A 386 0.97 -16.33 16.80
CA THR A 386 -0.22 -17.19 16.71
C THR A 386 -1.00 -17.24 18.02
N ALA A 387 -0.36 -17.02 19.17
CA ALA A 387 -1.06 -16.97 20.46
C ALA A 387 -2.04 -15.80 20.55
N GLN A 388 -1.82 -14.74 19.75
CA GLN A 388 -2.72 -13.59 19.65
C GLN A 388 -4.07 -13.98 19.05
N LEU A 389 -4.11 -14.97 18.14
CA LEU A 389 -5.36 -15.39 17.50
C LEU A 389 -6.39 -15.90 18.51
N GLY A 390 -5.92 -16.65 19.50
CA GLY A 390 -6.79 -17.21 20.53
C GLY A 390 -7.20 -16.20 21.60
N HIS A 391 -6.22 -15.47 22.13
CA HIS A 391 -6.47 -14.64 23.31
C HIS A 391 -7.06 -13.26 22.98
N ALA A 392 -6.90 -12.77 21.75
CA ALA A 392 -7.51 -11.51 21.32
C ALA A 392 -8.95 -11.68 20.80
N GLY A 393 -9.47 -12.91 20.67
CA GLY A 393 -10.77 -13.17 20.06
C GLY A 393 -10.79 -13.00 18.54
N MET A 394 -9.62 -13.03 17.89
CA MET A 394 -9.51 -12.82 16.43
C MET A 394 -10.13 -13.97 15.63
N ILE A 395 -10.07 -15.21 16.13
CA ILE A 395 -10.68 -16.36 15.44
C ILE A 395 -12.18 -16.12 15.21
N LEU A 396 -12.91 -15.64 16.22
CA LEU A 396 -14.34 -15.32 16.07
C LEU A 396 -14.58 -14.26 14.99
N ALA A 397 -13.83 -13.16 15.02
CA ALA A 397 -13.97 -12.09 14.03
C ALA A 397 -13.58 -12.54 12.61
N MET A 398 -12.61 -13.44 12.49
CA MET A 398 -12.23 -14.09 11.22
C MET A 398 -13.33 -15.02 10.71
N LEU A 399 -14.00 -15.78 11.59
CA LEU A 399 -15.15 -16.62 11.22
C LEU A 399 -16.34 -15.77 10.76
N GLU A 400 -16.58 -14.61 11.37
CA GLU A 400 -17.60 -13.66 10.91
C GLU A 400 -17.28 -13.13 9.50
N LEU A 401 -16.03 -12.73 9.27
CA LEU A 401 -15.56 -12.30 7.93
C LEU A 401 -15.73 -13.43 6.90
N MET A 402 -15.50 -14.68 7.26
CA MET A 402 -15.68 -15.85 6.38
C MET A 402 -17.10 -15.97 5.83
N GLN A 403 -18.10 -15.48 6.57
CA GLN A 403 -19.50 -15.52 6.14
C GLN A 403 -19.85 -14.43 5.14
N ASN A 404 -19.00 -13.42 4.92
CA ASN A 404 -19.25 -12.35 3.95
C ASN A 404 -19.17 -12.87 2.51
N THR A 405 -20.29 -12.79 1.79
CA THR A 405 -20.40 -13.18 0.39
C THR A 405 -20.27 -12.01 -0.59
N ASP A 406 -20.06 -10.79 -0.09
CA ASP A 406 -19.88 -9.63 -0.95
C ASP A 406 -18.58 -9.73 -1.76
N VAL A 407 -18.67 -9.42 -3.05
CA VAL A 407 -17.55 -9.57 -4.01
C VAL A 407 -16.35 -8.72 -3.60
N HIS A 408 -16.58 -7.54 -3.02
CA HIS A 408 -15.51 -6.65 -2.61
C HIS A 408 -14.74 -7.14 -1.38
N SER A 409 -15.33 -8.04 -0.60
CA SER A 409 -14.74 -8.61 0.61
C SER A 409 -14.01 -9.93 0.35
N LEU A 410 -14.18 -10.55 -0.82
CA LEU A 410 -13.57 -11.85 -1.16
C LEU A 410 -12.04 -11.86 -1.01
N PRO A 411 -11.28 -10.83 -1.44
CA PRO A 411 -9.83 -10.83 -1.23
C PRO A 411 -9.48 -10.84 0.26
N ALA A 412 -10.22 -10.11 1.09
CA ALA A 412 -10.01 -10.09 2.53
C ALA A 412 -10.36 -11.45 3.16
N VAL A 413 -11.42 -12.12 2.68
CA VAL A 413 -11.74 -13.49 3.07
C VAL A 413 -10.61 -14.45 2.71
N SER A 414 -10.10 -14.39 1.47
CA SER A 414 -8.99 -15.24 1.00
C SER A 414 -7.72 -15.03 1.82
N ALA A 415 -7.31 -13.76 2.04
CA ALA A 415 -6.17 -13.42 2.86
C ALA A 415 -6.34 -13.87 4.32
N MET A 416 -7.55 -13.79 4.88
CA MET A 416 -7.87 -14.28 6.22
C MET A 416 -7.78 -15.81 6.30
N LEU A 417 -8.29 -16.54 5.31
CA LEU A 417 -8.16 -18.00 5.25
C LEU A 417 -6.68 -18.41 5.23
N ARG A 418 -5.84 -17.68 4.48
CA ARG A 418 -4.39 -17.90 4.48
C ARG A 418 -3.75 -17.65 5.85
N CYS A 419 -4.22 -16.64 6.59
CA CYS A 419 -3.78 -16.42 7.98
C CYS A 419 -4.14 -17.60 8.89
N LEU A 420 -5.35 -18.15 8.76
CA LEU A 420 -5.80 -19.30 9.56
C LEU A 420 -5.02 -20.57 9.22
N GLU A 421 -4.78 -20.83 7.94
CA GLU A 421 -3.95 -21.94 7.45
C GLU A 421 -2.54 -21.83 8.03
N LEU A 422 -1.89 -20.68 7.85
CA LEU A 422 -0.53 -20.45 8.36
C LEU A 422 -0.46 -20.57 9.89
N ALA A 423 -1.48 -20.09 10.60
CA ALA A 423 -1.54 -20.24 12.04
C ALA A 423 -1.68 -21.70 12.48
N ALA A 424 -2.43 -22.52 11.76
CA ALA A 424 -2.53 -23.95 12.01
C ALA A 424 -1.20 -24.66 11.74
N GLU A 425 -0.48 -24.28 10.68
CA GLU A 425 0.85 -24.81 10.36
C GLU A 425 1.88 -24.48 11.45
N VAL A 426 1.91 -23.22 11.92
CA VAL A 426 2.95 -22.72 12.84
C VAL A 426 2.65 -23.04 14.30
N SER A 427 1.39 -22.94 14.75
CA SER A 427 1.00 -23.14 16.15
C SER A 427 0.70 -24.59 16.52
N GLY A 428 0.74 -25.50 15.54
CA GLY A 428 0.34 -26.89 15.71
C GLY A 428 -1.13 -27.00 16.12
N THR A 429 -1.40 -27.62 17.27
CA THR A 429 -2.77 -27.96 17.69
C THR A 429 -3.53 -26.80 18.35
N ALA A 430 -2.86 -25.75 18.84
CA ALA A 430 -3.50 -24.71 19.65
C ALA A 430 -4.52 -23.86 18.86
N ALA A 431 -4.14 -23.34 17.69
CA ALA A 431 -5.07 -22.59 16.85
C ALA A 431 -6.20 -23.48 16.32
N LEU A 432 -5.91 -24.75 16.01
CA LEU A 432 -6.89 -25.72 15.55
C LEU A 432 -7.93 -26.08 16.62
N VAL A 433 -7.52 -26.21 17.88
CA VAL A 433 -8.43 -26.45 19.01
C VAL A 433 -9.40 -25.29 19.15
N LEU A 434 -8.90 -24.06 19.13
CA LEU A 434 -9.75 -22.87 19.22
C LEU A 434 -10.67 -22.72 18.00
N PHE A 435 -10.15 -22.94 16.80
CA PHE A 435 -10.96 -22.95 15.58
C PHE A 435 -12.09 -23.97 15.67
N ARG A 436 -11.83 -25.17 16.20
CA ARG A 436 -12.85 -26.20 16.45
C ARG A 436 -13.85 -25.75 17.52
N GLU A 437 -13.40 -25.20 18.65
CA GLU A 437 -14.26 -24.75 19.75
C GLU A 437 -15.22 -23.64 19.33
N PHE A 438 -14.81 -22.79 18.38
CA PHE A 438 -15.67 -21.77 17.79
C PHE A 438 -16.48 -22.24 16.57
N ASN A 439 -16.67 -23.56 16.40
CA ASN A 439 -17.40 -24.17 15.28
C ASN A 439 -16.85 -23.80 13.88
N GLY A 440 -15.56 -23.52 13.79
CA GLY A 440 -14.91 -23.10 12.54
C GLY A 440 -15.05 -24.12 11.40
N LEU A 441 -15.02 -25.43 11.70
CA LEU A 441 -15.24 -26.48 10.70
C LEU A 441 -16.65 -26.43 10.10
N GLN A 442 -17.66 -26.11 10.91
CA GLN A 442 -19.03 -25.97 10.45
C GLN A 442 -19.18 -24.71 9.58
N ALA A 443 -18.60 -23.59 10.03
CA ALA A 443 -18.61 -22.34 9.27
C ALA A 443 -17.91 -22.50 7.91
N PHE A 444 -16.76 -23.17 7.88
CA PHE A 444 -16.03 -23.46 6.66
C PHE A 444 -16.81 -24.39 5.72
N SER A 445 -17.41 -25.47 6.25
CA SER A 445 -18.25 -26.38 5.47
C SER A 445 -19.44 -25.64 4.83
N LEU A 446 -20.12 -24.78 5.60
CA LEU A 446 -21.25 -23.99 5.11
C LEU A 446 -20.81 -23.01 4.01
N ARG A 447 -19.65 -22.37 4.17
CA ARG A 447 -19.09 -21.48 3.17
C ARG A 447 -18.76 -22.22 1.88
N LEU A 448 -18.10 -23.37 1.98
CA LEU A 448 -17.76 -24.20 0.83
C LEU A 448 -19.00 -24.68 0.08
N GLN A 449 -20.04 -25.12 0.81
CA GLN A 449 -21.32 -25.48 0.22
C GLN A 449 -21.93 -24.32 -0.57
N ARG A 450 -21.97 -23.11 0.01
CA ARG A 450 -22.47 -21.90 -0.69
C ARG A 450 -21.68 -21.59 -1.95
N GLU A 451 -20.36 -21.72 -1.94
CA GLU A 451 -19.53 -21.48 -3.12
C GLU A 451 -19.77 -22.53 -4.22
N VAL A 452 -19.91 -23.81 -3.83
CA VAL A 452 -20.29 -24.88 -4.77
C VAL A 452 -21.67 -24.61 -5.36
N ASP A 453 -22.67 -24.27 -4.55
CA ASP A 453 -24.03 -23.96 -5.00
C ASP A 453 -24.03 -22.77 -5.98
N LEU A 454 -23.24 -21.73 -5.71
CA LEU A 454 -23.06 -20.58 -6.60
C LEU A 454 -22.40 -20.97 -7.93
N LEU A 455 -21.34 -21.79 -7.91
CA LEU A 455 -20.67 -22.26 -9.11
C LEU A 455 -21.61 -23.13 -9.97
N MET A 456 -22.33 -24.06 -9.34
CA MET A 456 -23.32 -24.89 -10.01
C MET A 456 -24.41 -24.03 -10.66
N ALA A 457 -24.91 -22.99 -9.98
CA ALA A 457 -25.91 -22.08 -10.51
C ALA A 457 -25.43 -21.24 -11.71
N LEU A 458 -24.12 -21.01 -11.83
CA LEU A 458 -23.52 -20.30 -12.98
C LEU A 458 -23.38 -21.20 -14.20
N ASP A 459 -22.99 -22.47 -14.01
CA ASP A 459 -22.86 -23.43 -15.12
C ASP A 459 -24.21 -23.72 -15.81
N PHE A 460 -25.33 -23.61 -15.09
CA PHE A 460 -26.68 -23.76 -15.67
C PHE A 460 -27.25 -22.51 -16.37
N ARG A 461 -26.52 -21.38 -16.40
CA ARG A 461 -26.91 -20.17 -17.16
C ARG A 461 -26.11 -19.98 -18.45
N GLY A 462 -25.32 -20.99 -18.84
CA GLY A 462 -24.43 -20.99 -19.99
C GLY A 462 -25.00 -21.56 -21.29
N ASP A 463 -26.32 -21.80 -21.39
CA ASP A 463 -27.02 -22.15 -22.63
C ASP A 463 -27.87 -20.99 -23.16
#